data_AF-A0A3M1J9D6-F1
#
_entry.id   AF-A0A3M1J9D6-F1
#
_cell.length_a   1.000
_cell.length_b   1.000
_cell.length_c   1.000
_cell.angle_alpha   90.00
_cell.angle_beta   90.00
_cell.angle_gamma   90.00
#
_symmetry.space_group_name_H-M   'P 1'
#
loop_
_entity.id
_entity.type
_entity.pdbx_description
1 polymer ?
#
loop_
_entity_poly.entity_id
_entity_poly.type
_entity_poly.pdbx_seq_one_letter_code
_entity_poly.pdbx_strand_id
1 'polypeptide(L)'
;VAASSLSLLEGWKPVSAPAAGLLVVNGMLGGTAHFLIIEALRLGDASLVAPFRYTALIWATLLGFLIWGQLPDGWTLLGAVILVASGFYLIEREAGRTASRPGG
;
A
#
# COMPACT_ATOMS: atom_id res chain seq x y z
N VAL A 1 -21.01 -16.76 -12.90
CA VAL A 1 -21.90 -17.56 -12.02
C VAL A 1 -21.57 -19.05 -12.08
N ALA A 2 -21.50 -19.68 -13.27
CA ALA A 2 -21.18 -21.12 -13.39
C ALA A 2 -19.81 -21.54 -12.81
N ALA A 3 -18.78 -20.70 -12.87
CA ALA A 3 -17.47 -20.99 -12.28
C ALA A 3 -17.45 -20.91 -10.74
N SER A 4 -18.23 -20.00 -10.16
CA SER A 4 -18.34 -19.82 -8.70
C SER A 4 -19.17 -20.92 -8.03
N SER A 5 -20.04 -21.60 -8.77
CA SER A 5 -20.76 -22.78 -8.28
C SER A 5 -19.88 -24.03 -8.19
N LEU A 6 -18.79 -24.11 -8.97
CA LEU A 6 -17.84 -25.23 -8.91
C LEU A 6 -16.95 -25.17 -7.66
N SER A 7 -16.61 -23.97 -7.18
CA SER A 7 -15.84 -23.81 -5.93
C SER A 7 -16.60 -24.25 -4.67
N LEU A 8 -17.94 -24.41 -4.74
CA LEU A 8 -18.73 -25.00 -3.65
C LEU A 8 -18.58 -26.52 -3.55
N LEU A 9 -18.16 -27.17 -4.64
CA LEU A 9 -17.86 -28.61 -4.69
C LEU A 9 -16.41 -28.90 -4.30
N GLU A 10 -15.52 -27.92 -4.37
CA GLU A 10 -14.21 -27.96 -3.73
C GLU A 10 -14.40 -27.87 -2.22
N GLY A 11 -14.53 -29.03 -1.58
CA GLY A 11 -14.56 -29.13 -0.12
C GLY A 11 -13.35 -28.44 0.53
N TRP A 12 -13.53 -28.00 1.77
CA TRP A 12 -12.49 -27.32 2.56
C TRP A 12 -11.15 -28.05 2.47
N LYS A 13 -10.13 -27.38 1.92
CA LYS A 13 -8.75 -27.86 1.99
C LYS A 13 -8.16 -27.44 3.35
N PRO A 14 -7.73 -28.39 4.19
CA PRO A 14 -7.10 -28.06 5.46
C PRO A 14 -5.83 -27.23 5.22
N VAL A 15 -5.67 -26.17 6.02
CA VAL A 15 -4.48 -25.32 5.98
C VAL A 15 -3.26 -26.18 6.31
N SER A 16 -2.33 -26.28 5.37
CA SER A 16 -1.06 -26.96 5.58
C SER A 16 -0.21 -26.22 6.63
N ALA A 17 0.64 -26.94 7.37
CA ALA A 17 1.48 -26.33 8.39
C ALA A 17 2.36 -25.16 7.87
N PRO A 18 2.96 -25.23 6.66
CA PRO A 18 3.68 -24.09 6.09
C PRO A 18 2.78 -22.88 5.81
N ALA A 19 1.56 -23.11 5.30
CA ALA A 19 0.59 -22.05 5.05
C ALA A 19 0.10 -21.38 6.34
N ALA A 20 -0.06 -22.16 7.42
CA ALA A 20 -0.38 -21.63 8.74
C ALA A 20 0.71 -20.67 9.25
N GLY A 21 1.99 -21.04 9.09
CA GLY A 21 3.12 -20.17 9.46
C GLY A 21 3.11 -18.84 8.70
N LEU A 22 2.88 -18.88 7.38
CA LEU A 22 2.78 -17.68 6.55
C LEU A 22 1.59 -16.80 6.95
N LEU A 23 0.44 -17.39 7.30
CA LEU A 23 -0.73 -16.66 7.79
C LEU A 23 -0.45 -15.91 9.09
N VAL A 24 0.26 -16.55 10.03
CA VAL A 24 0.66 -15.91 11.31
C VAL A 24 1.59 -14.73 11.03
N VAL A 25 2.63 -14.93 10.22
CA VAL A 25 3.58 -13.85 9.87
C VAL A 25 2.87 -12.69 9.16
N ASN A 26 2.00 -12.99 8.20
CA ASN A 26 1.20 -11.98 7.51
C ASN A 26 0.29 -11.21 8.48
N GLY A 27 -0.36 -11.90 9.42
CA GLY A 27 -1.19 -11.28 10.45
C GLY A 27 -0.40 -10.37 11.38
N MET A 28 0.78 -10.81 11.82
CA MET A 28 1.67 -9.99 12.67
C MET A 28 2.16 -8.74 11.93
N LEU A 29 2.66 -8.89 10.71
CA LEU A 29 3.12 -7.75 9.89
C LEU A 29 1.99 -6.76 9.62
N GLY A 30 0.84 -7.26 9.16
CA GLY A 30 -0.33 -6.42 8.86
C GLY A 30 -0.88 -5.73 10.10
N GLY A 31 -0.97 -6.45 11.23
CA GLY A 31 -1.43 -5.91 12.50
C GLY A 31 -0.50 -4.83 13.05
N THR A 32 0.81 -5.09 13.07
CA THR A 32 1.81 -4.09 13.50
C THR A 32 1.81 -2.87 12.58
N ALA A 33 1.73 -3.05 11.26
CA ALA A 33 1.64 -1.94 10.31
C ALA A 33 0.42 -1.05 10.58
N HIS A 34 -0.77 -1.64 10.80
CA HIS A 34 -1.97 -0.88 11.13
C HIS A 34 -1.84 -0.16 12.47
N PHE A 35 -1.31 -0.82 13.48
CA PHE A 35 -1.08 -0.20 14.79
C PHE A 35 -0.16 1.02 14.68
N LEU A 36 0.95 0.90 13.94
CA LEU A 36 1.89 2.00 13.73
C LEU A 36 1.25 3.17 12.96
N ILE A 37 0.40 2.90 11.98
CA ILE A 37 -0.34 3.95 11.25
C ILE A 37 -1.30 4.69 12.18
N ILE A 38 -2.04 3.94 13.02
CA ILE A 38 -2.96 4.54 14.00
C ILE A 38 -2.18 5.43 14.95
N GLU A 39 -1.05 4.96 15.48
CA GLU A 39 -0.24 5.73 16.40
C GLU A 39 0.41 6.95 15.73
N ALA A 40 0.88 6.84 14.49
CA ALA A 40 1.39 7.97 13.72
C ALA A 40 0.34 9.07 13.52
N LEU A 41 -0.93 8.68 13.31
CA LEU A 41 -2.05 9.60 13.21
C LEU A 41 -2.47 10.20 14.57
N ARG A 42 -2.12 9.56 15.69
CA ARG A 42 -2.38 10.09 17.04
C ARG A 42 -1.31 11.08 17.48
N LEU A 43 -0.06 10.85 17.09
CA LEU A 43 1.10 11.66 17.49
C LEU A 43 1.38 12.84 16.56
N GLY A 44 0.98 12.77 15.29
CA GLY A 44 1.26 13.80 14.29
C GLY A 44 0.06 14.20 13.45
N ASP A 45 0.16 15.35 12.79
CA ASP A 45 -0.86 15.83 11.87
C ASP A 45 -1.06 14.87 10.69
N ALA A 46 -2.31 14.64 10.30
CA ALA A 46 -2.66 13.74 9.20
C ALA A 46 -1.97 14.11 7.87
N SER A 47 -1.65 15.39 7.67
CA SER A 47 -0.89 15.89 6.53
C SER A 47 0.56 15.40 6.48
N LEU A 48 1.20 15.08 7.62
CA LEU A 48 2.53 14.49 7.65
C LEU A 48 2.50 12.98 7.32
N VAL A 49 1.39 12.31 7.62
CA VAL A 49 1.22 10.86 7.39
C VAL A 49 0.75 10.57 5.96
N ALA A 50 0.04 11.49 5.32
CA ALA A 50 -0.48 11.32 3.96
C ALA A 50 0.60 10.93 2.92
N PRO A 51 1.79 11.57 2.86
CA PRO A 51 2.86 11.18 1.94
C PRO A 51 3.33 9.73 2.10
N PHE A 52 3.40 9.23 3.34
CA PHE A 52 3.83 7.85 3.63
C PHE A 52 2.89 6.80 3.06
N ARG A 53 1.59 7.11 2.94
CA ARG A 53 0.63 6.16 2.34
C ARG A 53 0.88 5.98 0.84
N TYR A 54 1.36 7.01 0.16
CA TYR A 54 1.66 6.93 -1.28
C TYR A 54 2.97 6.18 -1.55
N THR A 55 3.96 6.28 -0.66
CA THR A 55 5.22 5.51 -0.79
C THR A 55 5.00 4.01 -0.65
N ALA A 56 3.96 3.58 0.08
CA ALA A 56 3.59 2.16 0.18
C ALA A 56 3.27 1.54 -1.19
N LEU A 57 2.73 2.32 -2.14
CA LEU A 57 2.44 1.85 -3.50
C LEU A 57 3.71 1.57 -4.30
N ILE A 58 4.75 2.38 -4.08
CA ILE A 58 6.07 2.19 -4.67
C ILE A 58 6.67 0.88 -4.15
N TRP A 59 6.65 0.68 -2.82
CA TRP A 59 7.15 -0.56 -2.20
C TRP A 59 6.35 -1.79 -2.61
N ALA A 60 5.01 -1.69 -2.69
CA ALA A 60 4.16 -2.78 -3.14
C ALA A 60 4.51 -3.21 -4.58
N THR A 61 4.76 -2.25 -5.47
CA THR A 61 5.16 -2.52 -6.85
C THR A 61 6.56 -3.15 -6.91
N LEU A 62 7.51 -2.60 -6.14
CA LEU A 62 8.89 -3.08 -6.11
C LEU A 62 8.98 -4.51 -5.56
N LEU A 63 8.34 -4.78 -4.42
CA LEU A 63 8.27 -6.11 -3.81
C LEU A 63 7.47 -7.07 -4.70
N GLY A 64 6.40 -6.57 -5.33
CA GLY A 64 5.63 -7.22 -6.42
C GLY A 64 6.54 -7.82 -7.49
N PHE A 65 7.42 -6.97 -8.02
CA PHE A 65 8.37 -7.37 -9.03
C PHE A 65 9.46 -8.31 -8.48
N LEU A 66 10.03 -8.00 -7.30
CA LEU A 66 11.18 -8.73 -6.76
C LEU A 66 10.84 -10.15 -6.29
N ILE A 67 9.68 -10.33 -5.65
CA ILE A 67 9.27 -11.60 -5.05
C ILE A 67 8.61 -12.51 -6.09
N TRP A 68 7.78 -11.94 -6.97
CA TRP A 68 6.94 -12.72 -7.89
C TRP A 68 7.36 -12.61 -9.36
N GLY A 69 8.32 -11.74 -9.69
CA GLY A 69 8.80 -11.56 -11.07
C GLY A 69 7.74 -11.02 -12.04
N GLN A 70 6.59 -10.59 -11.53
CA GLN A 70 5.51 -10.06 -12.37
C GLN A 70 5.75 -8.59 -12.65
N LEU A 71 5.91 -8.27 -13.94
CA LEU A 71 5.91 -6.89 -14.38
C LEU A 71 4.49 -6.32 -14.28
N PRO A 72 4.36 -5.06 -13.82
CA PRO A 72 3.08 -4.36 -13.82
C PRO A 72 2.49 -4.32 -15.23
N ASP A 73 1.20 -4.63 -15.35
CA ASP A 73 0.46 -4.55 -16.61
C ASP A 73 0.28 -3.08 -17.07
N GLY A 74 -0.21 -2.89 -18.29
CA GLY A 74 -0.37 -1.54 -18.86
C GLY A 74 -1.25 -0.62 -18.00
N TRP A 75 -2.24 -1.17 -17.30
CA TRP A 75 -3.11 -0.43 -16.37
C TRP A 75 -2.38 -0.04 -15.09
N THR A 76 -1.56 -0.92 -14.55
CA THR A 76 -0.70 -0.65 -13.39
C THR A 76 0.33 0.44 -13.73
N LEU A 77 0.89 0.40 -14.94
CA LEU A 77 1.82 1.43 -15.42
C LEU A 77 1.12 2.79 -15.55
N LEU A 78 -0.11 2.82 -16.09
CA LEU A 78 -0.92 4.03 -16.18
C LEU A 78 -1.22 4.61 -14.79
N GLY A 79 -1.60 3.75 -13.83
CA GLY A 79 -1.80 4.15 -12.44
C GLY A 79 -0.53 4.70 -11.79
N ALA A 80 0.63 4.09 -12.06
CA ALA A 80 1.92 4.55 -11.59
C ALA A 80 2.28 5.95 -12.13
N VAL A 81 2.03 6.21 -13.42
CA VAL A 81 2.23 7.54 -14.03
C VAL A 81 1.36 8.59 -13.34
N ILE A 82 0.09 8.29 -13.07
CA ILE A 82 -0.84 9.20 -12.37
C ILE A 82 -0.35 9.49 -10.94
N LEU A 83 0.13 8.47 -10.22
CA LEU A 83 0.73 8.62 -8.90
C LEU A 83 1.95 9.53 -8.91
N VAL A 84 2.87 9.32 -9.84
CA VAL A 84 4.08 10.15 -9.98
C VAL A 84 3.70 11.59 -10.31
N ALA A 85 2.78 11.81 -11.25
CA ALA A 85 2.31 13.15 -11.61
C ALA A 85 1.62 13.86 -10.43
N SER A 86 0.84 13.13 -9.64
CA SER A 86 0.19 13.67 -8.43
C SER A 86 1.22 14.02 -7.35
N GLY A 87 2.27 13.21 -7.19
CA GLY A 87 3.37 13.49 -6.27
C GLY A 87 4.16 14.74 -6.65
N PHE A 88 4.48 14.90 -7.94
CA PHE A 88 5.10 16.13 -8.45
C PHE A 88 4.21 17.35 -8.21
N TYR A 89 2.91 17.26 -8.50
CA TYR A 89 1.95 18.35 -8.24
C TYR A 89 1.87 18.72 -6.74
N LEU A 90 1.95 17.73 -5.85
CA LEU A 90 1.91 17.96 -4.40
C LEU A 90 3.14 18.76 -3.93
N ILE A 91 4.33 18.39 -4.42
CA ILE A 91 5.60 19.07 -4.10
C ILE A 91 5.55 20.53 -4.56
N GLU A 92 5.08 20.78 -5.79
CA GLU A 92 4.97 22.13 -6.34
C GLU A 92 3.98 23.01 -5.56
N ARG A 93 2.84 22.43 -5.16
CA ARG A 93 1.83 23.07 -4.30
C ARG A 93 2.36 23.43 -2.91
N GLU A 94 3.14 22.54 -2.29
CA GLU A 94 3.67 22.72 -0.93
C GLU A 94 4.84 23.70 -0.90
N ALA A 95 5.66 23.71 -1.94
CA ALA A 95 6.70 24.73 -2.14
C ALA A 95 6.09 26.15 -2.20
N GLY A 96 4.93 26.31 -2.84
CA GLY A 96 4.21 27.59 -2.90
C GLY A 96 3.59 28.06 -1.57
N ARG A 97 3.25 27.15 -0.65
CA ARG A 97 2.65 27.50 0.66
C ARG A 97 3.68 27.87 1.74
N THR A 98 4.88 27.30 1.68
CA THR A 98 5.95 27.58 2.65
C THR A 98 6.57 28.97 2.42
N ALA A 99 6.49 29.51 1.20
CA ALA A 99 6.97 30.86 0.87
C ALA A 99 6.13 32.00 1.47
N SER A 100 5.00 31.73 2.12
CA SER A 100 4.08 32.75 2.67
C SER A 100 4.14 32.95 4.19
N ARG A 101 5.18 32.48 4.89
CA ARG A 101 5.50 32.95 6.26
C ARG A 101 6.71 33.90 6.25
N PRO A 102 6.53 35.19 5.91
CA PRO A 102 7.44 36.22 6.38
C PRO A 102 7.13 36.53 7.86
N GLY A 103 8.14 36.35 8.72
CA GLY A 103 8.38 37.11 9.95
C GLY A 103 7.26 37.24 11.00
N GLY A 104 7.56 36.71 12.21
CA GLY A 104 6.91 37.05 13.46
C GLY A 104 7.69 36.44 14.62
#